data_AF-A0A5P3VPA0-F1
#
_entry.id   AF-A0A5P3VPA0-F1
#
_cell.length_a   1.000
_cell.length_b   1.000
_cell.length_c   1.000
_cell.angle_alpha   90.00
_cell.angle_beta   90.00
_cell.angle_gamma   90.00
#
_symmetry.space_group_name_H-M   'P 1'
#
loop_
_entity.id
_entity.type
_entity.pdbx_description
1 polymer ?
#
loop_
_entity_poly.entity_id
_entity_poly.type
_entity_poly.pdbx_seq_one_letter_code
_entity_poly.pdbx_strand_id
1 'polypeptide(L)' 'MTPEQIAHAFQCLADDKDEDLPVERAVAILAEAMSDASMPQELRLALIDVGATLLRLGLRERMRE' A
#
# COMPACT_ATOMS: atom_id res chain seq x y z
N MET A 1 -17.37 5.45 6.38
CA MET A 1 -17.19 4.16 5.67
C MET A 1 -16.84 3.10 6.71
N THR A 2 -17.38 1.89 6.58
CA THR A 2 -16.99 0.75 7.41
C THR A 2 -15.69 0.11 6.88
N PRO A 3 -14.94 -0.66 7.69
CA PRO A 3 -13.77 -1.39 7.21
C PRO A 3 -14.06 -2.27 5.99
N GLU A 4 -15.24 -2.90 5.93
CA GLU A 4 -15.67 -3.74 4.81
C GLU A 4 -15.88 -2.92 3.54
N GLN A 5 -16.46 -1.72 3.66
CA GLN A 5 -16.62 -0.81 2.52
C GLN A 5 -15.27 -0.32 1.99
N ILE A 6 -14.29 -0.10 2.87
CA ILE A 6 -12.93 0.30 2.49
C ILE A 6 -12.21 -0.86 1.80
N ALA A 7 -12.28 -2.07 2.36
CA ALA A 7 -11.71 -3.26 1.76
C ALA A 7 -12.29 -3.55 0.37
N HIS A 8 -13.62 -3.42 0.23
CA HIS A 8 -14.28 -3.55 -1.06
C HIS A 8 -13.82 -2.49 -2.06
N ALA A 9 -13.66 -1.24 -1.64
CA ALA A 9 -13.13 -0.19 -2.50
C ALA A 9 -11.69 -0.47 -2.96
N PHE A 10 -10.83 -0.99 -2.07
CA PHE A 10 -9.49 -1.43 -2.45
C PHE A 10 -9.50 -2.57 -3.46
N GLN A 11 -10.41 -3.53 -3.28
CA GLN A 11 -10.55 -4.65 -4.19
C GLN A 11 -11.01 -4.18 -5.58
N CYS A 12 -12.03 -3.32 -5.65
CA CYS A 12 -12.45 -2.73 -6.91
C CYS A 12 -11.30 -1.96 -7.59
N LEU A 13 -10.52 -1.18 -6.84
CA LEU A 13 -9.37 -0.46 -7.40
C LEU A 13 -8.24 -1.38 -7.86
N ALA A 14 -8.06 -2.54 -7.25
CA ALA A 14 -7.10 -3.54 -7.67
C ALA A 14 -7.55 -4.24 -8.96
N ASP A 15 -8.85 -4.53 -9.08
CA ASP A 15 -9.42 -5.23 -10.23
C ASP A 15 -9.61 -4.30 -11.46
N ASP A 16 -9.78 -2.99 -11.25
CA ASP A 16 -10.08 -2.00 -12.30
C ASP A 16 -8.83 -1.41 -12.99
N LYS A 17 -7.63 -1.71 -12.50
CA LYS A 17 -6.39 -1.24 -13.15
C LYS A 17 -5.87 -2.28 -14.14
N ASP A 18 -5.97 -1.96 -15.43
CA ASP A 18 -5.32 -2.67 -16.55
C ASP A 18 -3.78 -2.73 -16.44
N GLU A 19 -3.19 -2.12 -15.42
CA GLU A 19 -1.75 -2.04 -15.22
C GLU A 19 -1.43 -2.48 -13.79
N ASP A 20 -0.75 -3.63 -13.66
CA ASP A 20 -0.13 -4.07 -12.42
C ASP A 20 0.85 -2.98 -11.97
N LEU A 21 0.50 -2.25 -10.90
CA LEU A 21 1.39 -1.26 -10.34
C LEU A 21 2.53 -2.00 -9.61
N PRO A 22 3.81 -1.84 -10.01
CA PRO A 22 4.90 -2.52 -9.34
C PRO A 22 4.92 -2.16 -7.86
N VAL A 23 5.14 -3.15 -7.00
CA VAL A 23 5.14 -2.99 -5.53
C VAL A 23 6.04 -1.85 -5.08
N GLU A 24 7.21 -1.67 -5.73
CA GLU A 24 8.15 -0.60 -5.41
C GLU A 24 7.57 0.79 -5.67
N ARG A 25 6.76 0.93 -6.73
CA ARG A 25 6.09 2.18 -7.06
C ARG A 25 4.98 2.49 -6.07
N ALA A 26 4.23 1.47 -5.62
CA ALA A 26 3.22 1.64 -4.56
C ALA A 26 3.87 2.10 -3.24
N VAL A 27 5.00 1.49 -2.85
CA VAL A 27 5.77 1.87 -1.65
C VAL A 27 6.32 3.29 -1.76
N ALA A 28 6.80 3.71 -2.94
CA ALA A 28 7.28 5.08 -3.15
C ALA A 28 6.16 6.13 -2.98
N ILE A 29 4.98 5.89 -3.55
CA ILE A 29 3.80 6.77 -3.39
C ILE A 29 3.40 6.86 -1.91
N LEU A 30 3.41 5.73 -1.19
CA LEU A 30 3.10 5.71 0.23
C LEU A 30 4.11 6.52 1.06
N ALA A 31 5.41 6.39 0.76
CA ALA A 31 6.47 7.14 1.44
C ALA A 31 6.32 8.66 1.22
N GLU A 32 5.96 9.08 0.01
CA GLU A 32 5.69 10.48 -0.29
C GLU A 32 4.48 11.00 0.50
N ALA A 33 3.37 10.25 0.53
CA ALA A 33 2.20 10.62 1.31
C ALA A 33 2.49 10.74 2.82
N MET A 34 3.37 9.89 3.36
CA MET A 34 3.82 9.93 4.75
C MET A 34 4.76 11.09 5.10
N SER A 35 5.29 11.80 4.09
CA SER A 35 6.15 12.98 4.32
C SER A 35 5.36 14.17 4.89
N ASP A 36 4.02 14.13 4.84
CA ASP A 36 3.15 15.14 5.45
C ASP A 36 3.39 15.23 6.97
N ALA A 37 3.87 16.39 7.40
CA ALA A 37 4.17 16.69 8.79
C ALA A 37 2.92 16.75 9.69
N SER A 38 1.73 16.92 9.10
CA SER A 38 0.45 16.94 9.81
C SER A 38 -0.12 15.54 10.09
N MET A 39 0.46 14.49 9.50
CA MET A 39 0.00 13.12 9.67
C MET A 39 0.13 12.67 11.14
N PRO A 40 -0.96 12.19 11.78
CA PRO A 40 -0.91 11.64 13.13
C PRO A 40 0.10 10.50 13.24
N GLN A 41 0.83 10.44 14.35
CA GLN A 41 1.89 9.44 14.56
C GLN A 41 1.36 7.99 14.50
N GLU A 42 0.17 7.74 15.05
CA GLU A 42 -0.46 6.42 15.03
C GLU A 42 -0.78 5.97 13.59
N LEU A 43 -1.29 6.89 12.77
CA LEU A 43 -1.55 6.62 11.35
C LEU A 43 -0.24 6.36 10.60
N ARG A 44 0.80 7.14 10.89
CA ARG A 44 2.13 6.93 10.30
C ARG A 44 2.70 5.55 10.62
N LEU A 45 2.57 5.09 11.87
CA LEU A 45 2.99 3.74 12.28
C LEU A 45 2.21 2.65 11.53
N ALA A 46 0.88 2.78 11.44
CA ALA A 46 0.06 1.82 10.70
C ALA A 46 0.45 1.76 9.22
N LEU A 47 0.73 2.90 8.59
CA LEU A 47 1.19 2.94 7.19
C LEU A 47 2.59 2.36 6.99
N ILE A 48 3.49 2.50 7.97
CA ILE A 48 4.80 1.83 7.96
C ILE A 48 4.63 0.31 7.92
N ASP A 49 3.75 -0.26 8.74
CA ASP A 49 3.49 -1.71 8.76
C ASP A 49 2.92 -2.21 7.43
N VAL A 50 2.01 -1.44 6.83
CA VAL A 50 1.45 -1.73 5.49
C VAL A 50 2.56 -1.70 4.43
N GLY A 51 3.37 -0.64 4.39
CA GLY A 51 4.47 -0.51 3.42
C GLY A 51 5.51 -1.62 3.54
N ALA A 52 5.89 -1.99 4.78
CA ALA A 52 6.80 -3.10 5.03
C ALA A 52 6.22 -4.45 4.57
N THR A 53 4.91 -4.65 4.74
CA THR A 53 4.22 -5.86 4.28
C THR A 53 4.21 -5.96 2.76
N LEU A 54 3.87 -4.86 2.07
CA LEU A 54 3.90 -4.78 0.61
C LEU A 54 5.30 -5.10 0.07
N LEU A 55 6.34 -4.45 0.60
CA LEU A 55 7.72 -4.68 0.15
C LEU A 55 8.16 -6.15 0.32
N ARG A 56 7.81 -6.79 1.43
CA ARG A 56 8.10 -8.22 1.64
C ARG A 56 7.37 -9.11 0.62
N LEU A 57 6.15 -8.76 0.22
CA LEU A 57 5.41 -9.51 -0.81
C LEU A 57 6.09 -9.38 -2.17
N GLY A 58 6.40 -8.17 -2.62
CA GLY A 58 7.09 -7.94 -3.90
C GLY A 58 8.46 -8.63 -3.95
N LEU A 59 9.23 -8.61 -2.84
CA LEU A 59 10.49 -9.35 -2.77
C LEU A 59 10.30 -10.87 -2.88
N ARG A 60 9.25 -11.44 -2.28
CA ARG A 60 8.95 -12.87 -2.37
C ARG A 60 8.53 -13.28 -3.77
N GLU A 61 7.79 -12.43 -4.48
CA GLU A 61 7.38 -12.67 -5.87
C GLU A 61 8.60 -12.70 -6.78
N ARG A 62 9.51 -11.72 -6.66
CA ARG A 62 10.78 -11.68 -7.41
C ARG A 62 11.72 -12.87 -7.14
N MET A 63 11.61 -13.50 -5.97
CA MET A 63 12.41 -14.69 -5.64
C MET A 63 11.80 -16.01 -6.17
N ARG A 64 10.56 -15.98 -6.65
CA ARG A 64 9.86 -17.15 -7.22
C ARG A 64 9.99 -17.23 -8.75
N GLU A 65 10.37 -16.13 -9.39
CA GLU A 65 10.75 -16.04 -10.81
C GLU A 65 12.19 -16.49 -11.04
#